data_AF-A0A5D2HDW2-F1
#
_entry.id   AF-A0A5D2HDW2-F1
#
_cell.length_a   1.000
_cell.length_b   1.000
_cell.length_c   1.000
_cell.angle_alpha   90.00
_cell.angle_beta   90.00
_cell.angle_gamma   90.00
#
_symmetry.space_group_name_H-M   'P 1'
#
loop_
_entity.id
_entity.type
_entity.pdbx_description
1 polymer ?
#
loop_
_entity_poly.entity_id
_entity_poly.type
_entity_poly.pdbx_seq_one_letter_code
_entity_poly.pdbx_strand_id
1 'polypeptide(L)' 'MALKSSSLVIWISPDIEELVKKLKARNTDVYLISRGFRQMINPVASILGISQENIFAN' A
#
# COMPACT_ATOMS: atom_id res chain seq x y z
N MET A 1 10.07 -0.89 7.77
CA MET A 1 9.43 -0.92 9.11
C MET A 1 8.37 -2.03 9.07
N ALA A 2 8.26 -2.89 10.09
CA ALA A 2 7.23 -3.94 10.10
C ALA A 2 5.91 -3.36 10.64
N LEU A 3 4.83 -3.43 9.86
CA LEU A 3 3.49 -3.08 10.32
C LEU A 3 2.71 -4.35 10.63
N LYS A 4 2.27 -4.48 11.88
CA LYS A 4 1.50 -5.64 12.35
C LYS A 4 0.03 -5.43 12.01
N SER A 5 -0.50 -6.23 11.10
CA SER A 5 -1.93 -6.52 11.02
C SER A 5 -2.14 -8.01 11.31
N SER A 6 -2.72 -8.26 12.49
CA SER A 6 -3.30 -9.46 13.13
C SER A 6 -2.88 -10.91 12.79
N SER A 7 -2.16 -11.23 11.71
CA SER A 7 -1.59 -12.56 11.45
C SER A 7 -0.43 -12.57 10.43
N LEU A 8 -0.05 -11.43 9.85
CA LEU A 8 1.03 -11.37 8.85
C LEU A 8 1.95 -10.17 9.13
N VAL A 9 3.25 -10.43 9.13
CA VAL A 9 4.26 -9.36 9.15
C VAL A 9 4.48 -8.90 7.71
N ILE A 10 3.98 -7.71 7.40
CA ILE A 10 4.19 -7.09 6.09
C ILE A 10 5.40 -6.19 6.19
N TRP A 11 6.44 -6.53 5.44
CA TRP A 11 7.64 -5.72 5.31
C TRP A 11 7.38 -4.65 4.26
N ILE A 12 7.29 -3.40 4.72
CA ILE A 12 7.27 -2.25 3.83
C ILE A 12 8.59 -1.50 3.95
N SER A 13 9.01 -0.90 2.83
CA SER A 13 10.14 0.01 2.80
C SER A 13 9.96 1.09 3.86
N PRO A 14 11.03 1.48 4.58
CA PRO A 14 10.99 2.67 5.42
C PRO A 14 10.43 3.87 4.64
N ASP A 15 9.72 4.75 5.34
CA ASP A 15 9.24 6.05 4.84
C ASP A 15 8.23 6.03 3.67
N ILE A 16 7.82 4.85 3.19
CA ILE A 16 6.83 4.75 2.11
C ILE A 16 5.47 5.33 2.52
N GLU A 17 5.08 5.20 3.79
CA GLU A 17 3.85 5.79 4.30
C GLU A 17 3.91 7.32 4.26
N GLU A 18 5.06 7.91 4.63
CA GLU A 18 5.26 9.37 4.58
C GLU A 18 5.28 9.87 3.14
N LEU A 19 5.91 9.14 2.23
CA LEU A 19 5.89 9.44 0.80
C LEU A 19 4.45 9.45 0.25
N VAL A 20 3.68 8.39 0.52
CA VAL A 20 2.28 8.29 0.06
C VAL A 20 1.43 9.44 0.62
N LYS A 21 1.60 9.79 1.91
CA LYS A 21 0.91 10.93 2.51
C LYS A 21 1.26 12.25 1.82
N LYS A 22 2.55 12.51 1.56
CA LYS A 22 3.01 13.73 0.87
C LYS A 22 2.49 13.82 -0.57
N LEU A 23 2.41 12.70 -1.29
CA LEU A 23 1.85 12.66 -2.65
C LEU A 23 0.35 12.96 -2.66
N LYS A 24 -0.42 12.33 -1.78
CA LYS A 24 -1.87 12.59 -1.65
C LYS A 24 -2.16 14.03 -1.24
N ALA A 25 -1.37 14.62 -0.33
CA ALA A 25 -1.49 16.03 0.06
C ALA A 25 -1.25 17.01 -1.11
N ARG A 26 -0.58 16.55 -2.17
CA ARG A 26 -0.37 17.29 -3.43
C ARG A 26 -1.41 16.94 -4.50
N ASN A 27 -2.51 16.29 -4.15
CA ASN A 27 -3.52 15.77 -5.07
C ASN A 27 -2.93 14.84 -6.15
N THR A 28 -1.88 14.07 -5.79
CA THR A 28 -1.30 13.07 -6.69
C THR A 28 -1.91 11.71 -6.39
N ASP A 29 -2.50 11.09 -7.41
CA ASP A 29 -3.01 9.74 -7.32
C ASP A 29 -1.87 8.73 -7.13
N VAL A 30 -2.10 7.75 -6.25
CA VAL A 30 -1.13 6.70 -5.92
C VAL A 30 -1.73 5.35 -6.25
N TYR A 31 -0.97 4.56 -7.02
CA TYR A 31 -1.37 3.25 -7.50
C TYR A 31 -0.41 2.16 -7.02
N LEU A 32 -0.93 0.96 -6.78
CA LEU A 32 -0.15 -0.25 -6.53
C LEU A 32 -0.25 -1.17 -7.75
N ILE A 33 0.87 -1.38 -8.42
CA ILE A 33 0.97 -2.23 -9.62
C ILE A 33 1.88 -3.41 -9.28
N SER A 34 1.36 -4.64 -9.39
CA SER A 34 2.09 -5.85 -9.04
C SER A 34 1.66 -7.03 -9.89
N ARG A 35 2.58 -7.99 -10.13
CA ARG A 35 2.22 -9.31 -10.68
C ARG A 35 1.74 -10.29 -9.62
N GLY A 36 1.79 -9.92 -8.34
CA GLY A 36 1.27 -10.72 -7.24
C GLY A 36 -0.25 -10.76 -7.22
N PHE A 37 -0.82 -11.49 -6.26
CA PHE A 37 -2.27 -11.59 -6.08
C PHE A 37 -2.81 -10.42 -5.26
N ARG A 38 -3.99 -9.90 -5.63
CA ARG A 38 -4.72 -8.86 -4.89
C ARG A 38 -4.90 -9.21 -3.43
N GLN A 39 -5.10 -10.49 -3.10
CA GLN A 39 -5.20 -10.96 -1.71
C GLN A 39 -3.95 -10.61 -0.88
N MET A 40 -2.76 -10.61 -1.49
CA MET A 40 -1.52 -10.20 -0.82
C MET A 40 -1.31 -8.68 -0.83
N ILE A 41 -1.83 -7.98 -1.85
CA ILE A 41 -1.63 -6.52 -2.01
C ILE A 41 -2.65 -5.72 -1.19
N ASN A 42 -3.88 -6.20 -1.01
CA ASN A 42 -4.93 -5.51 -0.27
C ASN A 42 -4.52 -5.12 1.16
N PRO A 43 -3.83 -6.00 1.94
CA PRO A 43 -3.30 -5.60 3.24
C PRO A 43 -2.30 -4.44 3.17
N VAL A 44 -1.42 -4.41 2.15
CA VAL A 44 -0.47 -3.30 1.93
C VAL A 44 -1.22 -2.01 1.58
N ALA A 45 -2.22 -2.09 0.70
CA ALA A 45 -3.03 -0.95 0.30
C ALA A 45 -3.79 -0.35 1.48
N SER A 46 -4.38 -1.21 2.33
CA SER A 46 -5.07 -0.79 3.56
C SER A 46 -4.14 -0.05 4.51
N ILE A 47 -2.89 -0.51 4.65
CA ILE A 47 -1.87 0.15 5.48
C ILE A 47 -1.52 1.54 4.93
N LEU A 48 -1.36 1.67 3.61
CA LEU A 48 -1.00 2.92 2.95
C LEU A 48 -2.22 3.84 2.66
N GLY A 49 -3.42 3.40 3.06
CA GLY A 49 -4.69 4.06 2.78
C GLY A 49 -4.97 4.25 1.28
N ILE A 50 -4.46 3.37 0.43
CA ILE A 50 -4.66 3.38 -1.03
C ILE A 50 -5.95 2.61 -1.33
N SER A 51 -6.84 3.22 -2.10
CA SER A 51 -8.13 2.61 -2.41
C SER A 51 -7.98 1.43 -3.38
N GLN A 52 -8.91 0.48 -3.33
CA GLN A 52 -8.81 -0.77 -4.10
C GLN A 52 -8.95 -0.56 -5.61
N GLU A 53 -9.66 0.48 -6.05
CA GLU A 53 -9.72 0.88 -7.46
C GLU A 53 -8.34 1.27 -8.03
N ASN A 54 -7.39 1.64 -7.16
CA ASN A 54 -6.02 1.99 -7.55
C ASN A 54 -5.05 0.80 -7.45
N ILE A 55 -5.57 -0.43 -7.39
CA ILE A 55 -4.77 -1.66 -7.32
C ILE A 55 -4.89 -2.46 -8.63
N PHE A 56 -3.75 -2.62 -9.30
CA PHE A 56 -3.59 -3.45 -10.49
C PHE A 56 -2.70 -4.64 -10.16
N ALA A 57 -3.33 -5.78 -9.87
CA ALA A 57 -2.69 -7.03 -9.52
C ALA A 57 -3.56 -8.22 -9.94
N ASN A 58 -3.00 -9.44 -9.95
CA ASN A 58 -3.72 -10.66 -10.32
C ASN A 58 -4.79 -11.05 -9.30
#